data_AF-A0A1Q7P7W9-F1
#
_entry.id   AF-A0A1Q7P7W9-F1
#
_cell.length_a   1.000
_cell.length_b   1.000
_cell.length_c   1.000
_cell.angle_alpha   90.00
_cell.angle_beta   90.00
_cell.angle_gamma   90.00
#
_symmetry.space_group_name_H-M   'P 1'
#
loop_
_entity.id
_entity.type
_entity.pdbx_description
1 polymer ?
#
loop_
_entity_poly.entity_id
_entity_poly.type
_entity_poly.pdbx_seq_one_letter_code
_entity_poly.pdbx_strand_id
1 'polypeptide(L)'
;MANPFIPSIGIGSTIVGFIVLFIIYLLIVGFVLWLAGEVVVGRKVTFGEALAVAGTGTFLVGAVISFVQGLFGLLIGLLIFLFLVKHYFKTGWFGAIGVAVMAIVVIVVLTFVLGAVLIGALFGFPRIF
;
A
#
# COMPACT_ATOMS: atom_id res chain seq x y z
N MET A 1 33.34 3.56 27.20
CA MET A 1 31.91 3.31 26.94
C MET A 1 31.62 3.87 25.55
N ALA A 2 31.59 3.02 24.52
CA ALA A 2 31.35 3.48 23.15
C ALA A 2 29.88 3.88 23.03
N ASN A 3 29.62 5.19 22.91
CA ASN A 3 28.30 5.68 22.57
C ASN A 3 28.02 5.23 21.13
N PRO A 4 27.00 4.40 20.84
CA PRO A 4 26.72 4.02 19.47
C PRO A 4 26.46 5.31 18.69
N PHE A 5 27.19 5.51 17.60
CA PHE A 5 26.94 6.55 16.63
C PHE A 5 25.48 6.40 16.18
N ILE A 6 24.56 7.13 16.84
CA ILE A 6 23.26 7.44 16.27
C ILE A 6 23.59 8.57 15.30
N PRO A 7 23.63 8.34 13.97
CA PRO A 7 23.81 9.42 13.04
C PRO A 7 22.71 10.44 13.36
N SER A 8 23.11 11.67 13.68
CA SER A 8 22.22 12.82 13.76
C SER A 8 21.61 12.99 12.37
N ILE A 9 20.46 12.34 12.15
CA ILE A 9 19.69 12.49 10.91
C ILE A 9 19.12 13.91 10.99
N GLY A 10 19.85 14.86 10.40
CA GLY A 10 19.39 16.23 10.27
C GLY A 10 17.98 16.24 9.66
N ILE A 11 17.15 17.19 10.08
CA ILE A 11 15.73 17.25 9.68
C ILE A 11 15.56 17.12 8.16
N GLY A 12 16.51 17.64 7.37
CA GLY A 12 16.57 17.48 5.92
C GLY A 12 16.68 16.03 5.43
N SER A 13 17.55 15.19 6.03
CA SER A 13 17.66 13.79 5.64
C SER A 13 16.48 12.94 6.13
N THR A 14 15.84 13.31 7.24
CA THR A 14 14.61 12.65 7.72
C THR A 14 13.43 12.89 6.78
N ILE A 15 13.25 14.14 6.31
CA ILE A 15 12.19 14.49 5.36
C ILE A 15 12.40 13.79 4.01
N VAL A 16 13.62 13.79 3.49
CA VAL A 16 13.96 13.08 2.25
C VAL A 16 13.69 11.58 2.41
N GLY A 17 14.13 10.99 3.52
CA GLY A 17 13.85 9.59 3.83
C GLY A 17 12.35 9.27 3.89
N PHE A 18 11.56 10.14 4.54
CA PHE A 18 10.12 9.99 4.61
C PHE A 18 9.46 10.06 3.23
N ILE A 19 9.85 11.02 2.38
CA ILE A 19 9.31 11.15 1.01
C ILE A 19 9.64 9.90 0.19
N VAL A 20 10.87 9.39 0.27
CA VAL A 20 11.28 8.18 -0.45
C VAL A 20 10.45 6.99 0.01
N LEU A 21 10.31 6.78 1.32
CA LEU A 21 9.48 5.70 1.88
C LEU A 21 8.01 5.84 1.47
N PHE A 22 7.49 7.05 1.45
CA PHE A 22 6.13 7.34 1.03
C PHE A 22 5.90 7.02 -0.46
N ILE A 23 6.84 7.38 -1.34
CA ILE A 23 6.78 7.04 -2.77
C ILE A 23 6.83 5.52 -2.95
N ILE A 24 7.74 4.83 -2.25
CA ILE A 24 7.85 3.37 -2.29
C ILE A 24 6.53 2.74 -1.84
N TYR A 25 5.95 3.24 -0.74
CA TYR A 25 4.65 2.80 -0.25
C TYR A 25 3.55 2.97 -1.32
N LEU A 26 3.45 4.14 -1.96
CA LEU A 26 2.47 4.39 -3.00
C LEU A 26 2.65 3.47 -4.21
N LEU A 27 3.90 3.17 -4.60
CA LEU A 27 4.18 2.24 -5.69
C LEU A 27 3.77 0.82 -5.34
N ILE A 28 4.07 0.36 -4.12
CA ILE A 28 3.70 -1.00 -3.66
C ILE A 28 2.17 -1.12 -3.62
N VAL A 29 1.49 -0.19 -2.95
CA VAL A 29 0.02 -0.23 -2.83
C VAL A 29 -0.64 -0.04 -4.19
N GLY A 30 -0.13 0.88 -5.02
CA GLY A 30 -0.61 1.08 -6.38
C GLY A 30 -0.47 -0.18 -7.24
N PHE A 31 0.65 -0.90 -7.12
CA PHE A 31 0.85 -2.17 -7.82
C PHE A 31 -0.10 -3.26 -7.34
N VAL A 32 -0.30 -3.39 -6.02
CA VAL A 32 -1.24 -4.34 -5.42
C VAL A 32 -2.68 -4.07 -5.91
N LEU A 33 -3.10 -2.80 -5.88
CA LEU A 33 -4.44 -2.40 -6.34
C LEU A 33 -4.61 -2.55 -7.84
N TRP A 34 -3.56 -2.28 -8.62
CA TRP A 34 -3.57 -2.48 -10.06
C TRP A 34 -3.76 -3.97 -10.40
N LEU A 35 -2.97 -4.85 -9.78
CA LEU A 35 -3.06 -6.30 -9.99
C LEU A 35 -4.43 -6.84 -9.56
N ALA A 36 -4.92 -6.41 -8.39
CA ALA A 36 -6.24 -6.78 -7.90
C ALA A 36 -7.37 -6.27 -8.83
N GLY A 37 -7.24 -5.03 -9.31
CA GLY A 37 -8.12 -4.41 -10.30
C GLY A 37 -8.16 -5.19 -11.60
N GLU A 38 -6.99 -5.53 -12.16
CA GLU A 38 -6.90 -6.24 -13.43
C GLU A 38 -7.46 -7.67 -13.34
N VAL A 39 -7.25 -8.37 -12.23
CA VAL A 39 -7.81 -9.73 -12.03
C VAL A 39 -9.34 -9.71 -11.89
N VAL A 40 -9.91 -8.71 -11.21
CA VAL A 40 -11.36 -8.67 -10.93
C VAL A 40 -12.15 -8.04 -12.06
N VAL A 41 -11.64 -6.95 -12.63
CA VAL A 41 -12.35 -6.09 -13.59
C VAL A 41 -11.93 -6.41 -15.02
N GLY A 42 -10.75 -7.01 -15.20
CA GLY A 42 -10.10 -7.20 -16.49
C GLY A 42 -9.26 -5.99 -16.93
N ARG A 43 -8.89 -5.96 -18.21
CA ARG A 43 -7.95 -4.99 -18.84
C ARG A 43 -8.43 -3.52 -18.89
N LYS A 44 -9.41 -3.12 -18.08
CA LYS A 44 -9.92 -1.75 -18.02
C LYS A 44 -9.18 -0.88 -17.00
N VAL A 45 -8.35 -1.48 -16.14
CA VAL A 45 -7.69 -0.79 -15.03
C VAL A 45 -6.27 -0.40 -15.41
N THR A 46 -6.00 0.90 -15.42
CA THR A 46 -4.65 1.42 -15.67
C THR A 46 -3.85 1.57 -14.36
N PHE A 47 -2.52 1.43 -14.44
CA PHE A 47 -1.65 1.64 -13.27
C PHE A 47 -1.77 3.07 -12.72
N GLY A 48 -2.02 4.06 -13.58
CA GLY A 48 -2.25 5.44 -13.16
C GLY A 48 -3.52 5.61 -12.32
N GLU A 49 -4.63 4.95 -12.70
CA GLU A 49 -5.85 4.94 -11.88
C GLU A 49 -5.60 4.25 -10.54
N ALA A 50 -4.83 3.16 -10.51
CA ALA A 50 -4.53 2.44 -9.27
C ALA A 50 -3.63 3.24 -8.33
N LEU A 51 -2.64 3.96 -8.88
CA LEU A 51 -1.79 4.88 -8.12
C LEU A 51 -2.61 6.05 -7.58
N ALA A 52 -3.55 6.58 -8.36
CA ALA A 52 -4.47 7.62 -7.90
C ALA A 52 -5.33 7.11 -6.74
N VAL A 53 -5.87 5.89 -6.81
CA VAL A 53 -6.59 5.28 -5.67
C VAL A 53 -5.66 5.08 -4.47
N ALA A 54 -4.43 4.60 -4.67
CA ALA A 54 -3.47 4.41 -3.57
C ALA A 54 -3.15 5.73 -2.88
N GLY A 55 -2.83 6.79 -3.64
CA GLY A 55 -2.54 8.11 -3.11
C GLY A 55 -3.75 8.72 -2.42
N THR A 56 -4.82 8.93 -3.17
CA THR A 56 -6.03 9.61 -2.68
C THR A 56 -6.71 8.81 -1.58
N GLY A 57 -6.72 7.48 -1.68
CA GLY A 57 -7.25 6.57 -0.66
C GLY A 57 -6.46 6.66 0.63
N THR A 58 -5.13 6.68 0.60
CA THR A 58 -4.31 6.82 1.81
C THR A 58 -4.63 8.12 2.56
N PHE A 59 -4.75 9.23 1.84
CA PHE A 59 -5.08 10.52 2.46
C PHE A 59 -6.54 10.59 2.95
N LEU A 60 -7.51 10.19 2.12
CA LEU A 60 -8.92 10.29 2.47
C LEU A 60 -9.32 9.29 3.56
N VAL A 61 -8.95 8.02 3.40
CA VAL A 61 -9.25 6.98 4.38
C VAL A 61 -8.47 7.23 5.66
N GLY A 62 -7.19 7.60 5.55
CA GLY A 62 -6.36 7.95 6.71
C GLY A 62 -6.92 9.15 7.50
N ALA A 63 -7.38 10.19 6.80
CA ALA A 63 -8.03 11.33 7.45
C ALA A 63 -9.30 10.89 8.18
N VAL A 64 -10.18 10.13 7.52
CA VAL A 64 -11.46 9.71 8.11
C VAL A 64 -11.26 8.84 9.36
N ILE A 65 -10.30 7.91 9.33
CA ILE A 65 -9.98 7.09 10.50
C ILE A 65 -9.37 7.94 11.63
N SER A 66 -8.64 9.00 11.29
CA SER A 66 -8.06 9.91 12.28
C SER A 66 -9.10 10.81 12.94
N PHE A 67 -10.07 11.31 12.19
CA PHE A 67 -11.12 12.21 12.69
C PHE A 67 -12.30 11.47 13.33
N VAL A 68 -12.65 10.30 12.80
CA VAL A 68 -13.76 9.47 13.28
C VAL A 68 -13.15 8.20 13.85
N GLN A 69 -12.92 8.17 15.16
CA GLN A 69 -12.32 7.01 15.82
C GLN A 69 -13.35 5.88 16.04
N GLY A 70 -12.84 4.65 16.11
CA GLY A 70 -13.65 3.46 16.37
C GLY A 70 -14.26 2.85 15.11
N LEU A 71 -15.24 1.96 15.32
CA LEU A 71 -15.81 1.13 14.27
C LEU A 71 -16.46 1.95 13.13
N PHE A 72 -17.06 3.09 13.46
CA PHE A 72 -17.71 3.96 12.48
C PHE A 72 -16.71 4.57 11.49
N GLY A 73 -15.52 4.98 11.94
CA GLY A 73 -14.48 5.49 11.04
C GLY A 73 -13.98 4.45 10.06
N LEU A 74 -13.85 3.21 10.51
CA LEU A 74 -13.42 2.10 9.66
C LEU A 74 -14.49 1.78 8.60
N LEU A 75 -15.78 1.77 8.97
CA LEU A 75 -16.88 1.55 8.03
C LEU A 75 -16.99 2.67 6.99
N ILE A 76 -16.90 3.93 7.41
CA ILE A 76 -16.96 5.08 6.49
C ILE A 76 -15.71 5.11 5.61
N GLY A 77 -14.53 4.85 6.17
CA GLY A 77 -13.27 4.74 5.43
C GLY A 77 -13.32 3.65 4.37
N LEU A 78 -13.86 2.47 4.72
CA LEU A 78 -14.09 1.39 3.76
C LEU A 78 -15.07 1.81 2.67
N LEU A 79 -16.16 2.51 3.01
CA LEU A 79 -17.15 2.96 2.04
C LEU A 79 -16.56 4.00 1.06
N ILE A 80 -15.75 4.93 1.56
CA ILE A 80 -15.02 5.92 0.75
C ILE A 80 -14.01 5.23 -0.15
N PHE A 81 -13.25 4.27 0.38
CA PHE A 81 -12.30 3.49 -0.41
C PHE A 81 -13.01 2.76 -1.55
N LEU A 82 -14.14 2.10 -1.25
CA LEU A 82 -14.95 1.39 -2.23
C LEU A 82 -15.51 2.34 -3.29
N PHE A 83 -15.91 3.55 -2.89
CA PHE A 83 -16.38 4.59 -3.80
C PHE A 83 -15.26 5.10 -4.72
N LEU A 84 -14.04 5.29 -4.18
CA LEU A 84 -12.85 5.61 -4.96
C LEU A 84 -12.58 4.53 -6.00
N VAL A 85 -12.49 3.26 -5.58
CA VAL A 85 -12.26 2.13 -6.49
C VAL A 85 -13.34 2.09 -7.58
N LYS A 86 -14.62 2.28 -7.22
CA LYS A 86 -15.71 2.33 -8.19
C LYS A 86 -15.52 3.44 -9.22
N HIS A 87 -15.15 4.64 -8.77
CA HIS A 87 -15.01 5.81 -9.63
C HIS A 87 -13.78 5.70 -10.55
N TYR A 88 -12.63 5.35 -9.98
CA TYR A 88 -11.36 5.26 -10.72
C TYR A 88 -11.29 4.03 -11.63
N PHE A 89 -11.79 2.86 -11.21
CA PHE A 89 -11.73 1.64 -12.02
C PHE A 89 -12.97 1.44 -12.91
N LYS A 90 -13.92 2.39 -12.90
CA LYS A 90 -15.16 2.37 -13.69
C LYS A 90 -15.92 1.03 -13.56
N THR A 91 -15.99 0.52 -12.33
CA THR A 91 -16.56 -0.80 -12.02
C THR A 91 -17.97 -0.70 -11.47
N GLY A 92 -18.69 -1.83 -11.50
CA GLY A 92 -19.91 -2.00 -10.69
C GLY A 92 -19.59 -2.17 -9.21
N TRP A 93 -20.62 -2.12 -8.36
CA TRP A 93 -20.46 -2.25 -6.91
C TRP A 93 -19.83 -3.59 -6.49
N PHE A 94 -20.21 -4.68 -7.16
CA PHE A 94 -19.59 -6.00 -6.99
C PHE A 94 -18.12 -6.05 -7.43
N GLY A 95 -17.76 -5.29 -8.46
CA GLY A 95 -16.37 -5.17 -8.91
C GLY A 95 -15.50 -4.47 -7.86
N ALA A 96 -15.99 -3.37 -7.27
CA ALA A 96 -15.26 -2.67 -6.21
C ALA A 96 -15.04 -3.55 -4.97
N ILE A 97 -16.05 -4.33 -4.56
CA ILE A 97 -15.91 -5.28 -3.44
C ILE A 97 -14.92 -6.39 -3.80
N GLY A 98 -15.02 -6.93 -5.01
CA GLY A 98 -14.07 -7.93 -5.51
C GLY A 98 -12.63 -7.43 -5.48
N VAL A 99 -12.39 -6.17 -5.89
CA VAL A 99 -11.06 -5.54 -5.82
C VAL A 99 -10.57 -5.40 -4.40
N ALA A 100 -11.43 -4.98 -3.46
CA ALA A 100 -11.05 -4.87 -2.05
C ALA A 100 -10.64 -6.24 -1.47
N VAL A 101 -11.39 -7.30 -1.78
CA VAL A 101 -11.05 -8.67 -1.36
C VAL A 101 -9.79 -9.17 -2.05
N MET A 102 -9.66 -8.95 -3.36
CA MET A 102 -8.47 -9.36 -4.11
C MET A 102 -7.22 -8.60 -3.70
N ALA A 103 -7.32 -7.34 -3.27
CA ALA A 103 -6.20 -6.60 -2.72
C ALA A 103 -5.62 -7.29 -1.47
N ILE A 104 -6.47 -7.88 -0.62
CA ILE A 104 -6.03 -8.69 0.53
C ILE A 104 -5.31 -9.96 0.05
N VAL A 105 -5.83 -10.63 -0.97
CA VAL A 105 -5.16 -11.82 -1.53
C VAL A 105 -3.79 -11.46 -2.10
N VAL A 106 -3.71 -10.40 -2.89
CA VAL A 106 -2.46 -9.95 -3.51
C VAL A 106 -1.44 -9.54 -2.44
N ILE A 107 -1.86 -8.85 -1.37
CA ILE A 107 -0.90 -8.46 -0.31
C ILE A 107 -0.40 -9.66 0.48
N VAL A 108 -1.23 -10.68 0.71
CA VAL A 108 -0.81 -11.94 1.34
C VAL A 108 0.21 -12.67 0.45
N VAL A 109 -0.04 -12.75 -0.86
CA VAL A 109 0.93 -13.34 -1.79
C VAL A 109 2.23 -12.53 -1.83
N LEU A 110 2.14 -11.20 -1.90
CA LEU A 110 3.31 -10.32 -1.94
C LEU A 110 4.15 -10.44 -0.67
N THR A 111 3.53 -10.48 0.51
CA THR A 111 4.23 -10.66 1.78
C THR A 111 4.89 -12.03 1.89
N PHE A 112 4.25 -13.08 1.37
CA PHE A 112 4.85 -14.42 1.32
C PHE A 112 6.08 -14.45 0.40
N VAL A 113 5.97 -13.86 -0.79
CA VAL A 113 7.10 -13.77 -1.76
C VAL A 113 8.24 -12.94 -1.19
N LEU A 114 7.95 -11.74 -0.66
CA LEU A 114 8.97 -10.88 -0.05
C LEU A 114 9.61 -11.52 1.19
N GLY A 115 8.82 -12.21 2.02
CA GLY A 115 9.32 -12.97 3.17
C GLY A 115 10.25 -14.11 2.74
N ALA A 116 9.88 -14.88 1.72
CA ALA A 116 10.72 -15.93 1.16
C ALA A 116 12.02 -15.38 0.56
N VAL A 117 11.96 -14.24 -0.14
CA VAL A 117 13.15 -13.54 -0.66
C VAL A 117 14.04 -13.04 0.47
N LEU A 118 13.47 -12.47 1.54
CA LEU A 118 14.24 -11.97 2.67
C LEU A 118 14.94 -13.11 3.41
N ILE A 119 14.24 -14.22 3.65
CA ILE A 119 14.82 -15.43 4.24
C ILE A 119 15.89 -16.00 3.31
N GLY A 120 15.61 -16.09 2.01
CA GLY A 120 16.60 -16.50 1.00
C GLY A 120 17.84 -15.61 0.96
N ALA A 121 17.69 -14.30 1.13
CA ALA A 121 18.81 -13.38 1.22
C ALA A 121 19.58 -13.51 2.54
N LEU A 122 18.88 -13.71 3.66
CA LEU A 122 19.48 -13.87 4.99
C LEU A 122 20.23 -15.21 5.17
N PHE A 123 19.72 -16.29 4.59
CA PHE A 123 20.30 -17.64 4.69
C PHE A 123 21.14 -18.04 3.46
N GLY A 124 20.92 -17.39 2.32
CA GLY A 124 21.64 -17.62 1.06
C GLY A 124 22.80 -16.67 0.81
N PHE A 125 22.99 -15.63 1.64
CA PHE A 125 24.31 -15.00 1.77
C PHE A 125 25.18 -15.90 2.68
N PRO A 126 26.12 -16.70 2.15
CA PRO A 126 27.21 -17.15 2.98
C PRO A 126 27.88 -15.88 3.51
N ARG A 127 28.13 -15.85 4.82
CA ARG A 127 28.91 -14.79 5.47
C ARG A 127 30.30 -14.77 4.84
N ILE A 128 30.48 -13.97 3.81
CA ILE A 128 31.76 -13.47 3.38
C ILE A 128 31.84 -12.07 3.98
N PHE A 129 32.73 -11.96 4.97
CA PHE A 129 32.96 -10.88 5.94
C PHE A 129 32.16 -10.98 7.24
#